data_AF-A0A1H8YFT8-F1
#
_entry.id   AF-A0A1H8YFT8-F1
#
_cell.length_a   1.000
_cell.length_b   1.000
_cell.length_c   1.000
_cell.angle_alpha   90.00
_cell.angle_beta   90.00
_cell.angle_gamma   90.00
#
_symmetry.space_group_name_H-M   'P 1'
#
loop_
_entity.id
_entity.type
_entity.pdbx_description
1 polymer ?
#
loop_
_entity_poly.entity_id
_entity_poly.type
_entity_poly.pdbx_seq_one_letter_code
_entity_poly.pdbx_strand_id
1 'polypeptide(L)'
;MSNTGRRVRPRRQPVTTADERVGLNGAIAAALTRVVGSMPALYVVLVLVAGWMALATWGPLHAADPYPFAFLLFLDNVVQLVLCLVILVGQRVLGRAADRRSVQTYENAEAVFARIADLQQHLDRHDRALSRGVSLLESSPHPWIERHQVGRPAQALDQEVSVNDRIAARLTQRLGSMAAFYAAAGTQVVWMGLAALGVQRFDPYPFAFMSFLSTLAQLIFMIVIMVGQGVLGRAGDRRSEQTFFNGEAILHECGRMKARLLAQDRLIDDLSRYTRGELIEDLARAIHDADSHALRETSPGPRAGDSGPLRLRWDHLPPEHKALAQAQARQLGEQLATVGCVMVPAFDATLTITLDESEVALLARQEHERWLAERTGQPVDGPVPDLGPWDRLPEPARARRLHVARSIPGLVASVGMQVVRDGRARDGAGEADFTAPEQEVLQRAMMAAGILAALAVGGVDSDEMFTLIKTLREASVTHPRRLIRELTAACTFETGLRPGIKYADYQVPALEAIRSAAAIVARTAPAELPDFREFLVEIATVVADANQEGGFLGLGAQRRTPAETAAIDAVRKAARNED
;
A
#
# COMPACT_ATOMS: atom_id res chain seq x y z
N MET A 1 15.63 -14.98 -23.35
CA MET A 1 14.67 -13.85 -23.37
C MET A 1 13.39 -14.31 -24.03
N SER A 2 12.45 -14.84 -23.24
CA SER A 2 11.12 -15.24 -23.73
C SER A 2 10.14 -14.13 -23.41
N ASN A 3 9.78 -13.37 -24.44
CA ASN A 3 8.83 -12.26 -24.38
C ASN A 3 7.39 -12.82 -24.28
N THR A 4 6.95 -13.16 -23.07
CA THR A 4 5.53 -13.44 -22.80
C THR A 4 4.76 -12.13 -22.70
N GLY A 5 4.43 -11.56 -23.86
CA GLY A 5 3.44 -10.51 -23.98
C GLY A 5 2.10 -11.00 -23.42
N ARG A 6 1.82 -10.65 -22.16
CA ARG A 6 0.56 -10.93 -21.48
C ARG A 6 -0.54 -10.18 -22.25
N ARG A 7 -1.30 -10.92 -23.07
CA ARG A 7 -2.41 -10.39 -23.88
C ARG A 7 -3.25 -9.44 -23.03
N VAL A 8 -3.31 -8.17 -23.45
CA VAL A 8 -4.24 -7.18 -22.92
C VAL A 8 -5.64 -7.77 -23.11
N ARG A 9 -6.28 -8.21 -22.01
CA ARG A 9 -7.70 -8.61 -22.07
C ARG A 9 -8.47 -7.42 -22.66
N PRO A 10 -9.35 -7.63 -23.64
CA PRO A 10 -10.13 -6.56 -24.22
C PRO A 10 -10.84 -5.80 -23.09
N ARG A 11 -10.74 -4.46 -23.09
CA ARG A 11 -11.48 -3.58 -22.18
C ARG A 11 -12.95 -4.00 -22.26
N ARG A 12 -13.49 -4.63 -21.20
CA ARG A 12 -14.93 -4.85 -21.08
C ARG A 12 -15.57 -3.47 -21.11
N GLN A 13 -16.38 -3.21 -22.13
CA GLN A 13 -17.11 -1.95 -22.22
C GLN A 13 -17.95 -1.77 -20.94
N PRO A 14 -18.13 -0.52 -20.47
CA PRO A 14 -19.01 -0.26 -19.33
C PRO A 14 -20.38 -0.85 -19.67
N VAL A 15 -20.95 -1.66 -18.77
CA VAL A 15 -22.30 -2.21 -18.96
C VAL A 15 -23.26 -1.03 -18.99
N THR A 16 -23.71 -0.66 -20.19
CA THR A 16 -24.71 0.37 -20.36
C THR A 16 -26.09 -0.23 -20.14
N THR A 17 -27.06 0.58 -19.73
CA THR A 17 -28.47 0.13 -19.65
C THR A 17 -29.02 -0.35 -20.99
N ALA A 18 -28.33 -0.07 -22.10
CA ALA A 18 -28.70 -0.47 -23.45
C ALA A 18 -28.21 -1.87 -23.84
N ASP A 19 -27.18 -2.41 -23.17
CA ASP A 19 -26.60 -3.73 -23.48
C ASP A 19 -27.41 -4.90 -22.90
N GLU A 20 -28.48 -4.61 -22.17
CA GLU A 20 -29.26 -5.63 -21.50
C GLU A 20 -30.44 -6.07 -22.37
N ARG A 21 -30.55 -7.39 -22.59
CA ARG A 21 -31.82 -8.05 -22.94
C ARG A 21 -32.76 -7.98 -21.74
N VAL A 22 -33.20 -6.77 -21.40
CA VAL A 22 -34.38 -6.60 -20.57
C VAL A 22 -35.50 -7.24 -21.38
N GLY A 23 -36.08 -8.34 -20.90
CA GLY A 23 -37.24 -8.93 -21.57
C GLY A 23 -38.25 -7.82 -21.84
N LEU A 24 -38.89 -7.81 -23.02
CA LEU A 24 -39.74 -6.71 -23.54
C LEU A 24 -40.57 -6.02 -22.42
N ASN A 25 -41.17 -6.83 -21.55
CA ASN A 25 -41.98 -6.38 -20.42
C ASN A 25 -41.21 -5.50 -19.42
N GLY A 26 -39.99 -5.88 -19.04
CA GLY A 26 -39.17 -5.13 -18.08
C GLY A 26 -38.72 -3.76 -18.63
N ALA A 27 -38.50 -3.67 -19.95
CA ALA A 27 -38.17 -2.41 -20.60
C ALA A 27 -39.37 -1.46 -20.58
N ILE A 28 -40.57 -1.99 -20.85
CA ILE A 28 -41.83 -1.24 -20.76
C ILE A 28 -42.05 -0.74 -19.32
N ALA A 29 -41.90 -1.59 -18.30
CA ALA A 29 -42.06 -1.17 -16.92
C ALA A 29 -41.04 -0.12 -16.48
N ALA A 30 -39.77 -0.25 -16.88
CA ALA A 30 -38.75 0.73 -16.59
C ALA A 30 -39.02 2.08 -17.28
N ALA A 31 -39.46 2.06 -18.54
CA ALA A 31 -39.84 3.27 -19.28
C ALA A 31 -41.05 3.96 -18.64
N LEU A 32 -42.12 3.21 -18.34
CA LEU A 32 -43.32 3.75 -17.70
C LEU A 32 -42.99 4.36 -16.34
N THR A 33 -42.14 3.70 -15.54
CA THR A 33 -41.71 4.20 -14.23
C THR A 33 -40.94 5.52 -14.35
N ARG A 34 -40.08 5.68 -15.38
CA ARG A 34 -39.38 6.96 -15.62
C ARG A 34 -40.33 8.08 -16.03
N VAL A 35 -41.32 7.77 -16.87
CA VAL A 35 -42.31 8.75 -17.33
C VAL A 35 -43.21 9.19 -16.17
N VAL A 36 -43.75 8.23 -15.42
CA VAL A 36 -44.65 8.48 -14.28
C VAL A 36 -43.92 9.19 -13.14
N GLY A 37 -42.66 8.85 -12.86
CA GLY A 37 -41.86 9.47 -11.82
C GLY A 37 -41.35 10.89 -12.14
N SER A 38 -41.78 11.49 -13.25
CA SER A 38 -41.33 12.82 -13.68
C SER A 38 -42.26 13.94 -13.21
N MET A 39 -41.69 15.12 -12.91
CA MET A 39 -42.48 16.31 -12.53
C MET A 39 -43.53 16.73 -13.59
N PRO A 40 -43.24 16.67 -14.91
CA PRO A 40 -44.26 16.95 -15.93
C PRO A 40 -45.47 16.02 -15.88
N ALA A 41 -45.27 14.72 -15.60
CA ALA A 41 -46.38 13.77 -15.51
C ALA A 41 -47.34 14.13 -14.37
N LEU A 42 -46.82 14.58 -13.23
CA LEU A 42 -47.63 15.08 -12.12
C LEU A 42 -48.53 16.25 -12.55
N TYR A 43 -47.99 17.24 -13.27
CA TYR A 43 -48.78 18.39 -13.74
C TYR A 43 -49.87 17.96 -14.72
N VAL A 44 -49.58 17.03 -15.63
CA VAL A 44 -50.58 16.50 -16.58
C VAL A 44 -51.73 15.81 -15.83
N VAL A 45 -51.41 14.97 -14.84
CA VAL A 45 -52.44 14.27 -14.04
C VAL A 45 -53.26 15.27 -13.23
N LEU A 46 -52.63 16.25 -12.58
CA LEU A 46 -53.34 17.30 -11.82
C LEU A 46 -54.31 18.09 -12.69
N VAL A 47 -53.88 18.50 -13.90
CA VAL A 47 -54.73 19.21 -14.85
C VAL A 47 -55.89 18.32 -15.32
N LEU A 48 -55.65 17.04 -15.59
CA LEU A 48 -56.67 16.10 -16.02
C LEU A 48 -57.71 15.85 -14.92
N VAL A 49 -57.27 15.61 -13.68
CA VAL A 49 -58.17 15.39 -12.53
C VAL A 49 -58.97 16.66 -12.22
N ALA A 50 -58.31 17.83 -12.16
CA ALA A 50 -59.00 19.09 -11.91
C ALA A 50 -60.00 19.43 -13.03
N GLY A 51 -59.62 19.17 -14.29
CA GLY A 51 -60.50 19.33 -15.44
C GLY A 51 -61.72 18.40 -15.39
N TRP A 52 -61.52 17.13 -15.01
CA TRP A 52 -62.62 16.18 -14.82
C TRP A 52 -63.56 16.63 -13.70
N MET A 53 -63.02 17.01 -12.54
CA MET A 53 -63.81 17.52 -11.42
C MET A 53 -64.63 18.76 -11.82
N ALA A 54 -64.04 19.69 -12.57
CA ALA A 54 -64.74 20.87 -13.06
C ALA A 54 -65.89 20.51 -14.02
N LEU A 55 -65.65 19.62 -14.99
CA LEU A 55 -66.69 19.15 -15.92
C LEU A 55 -67.77 18.31 -15.24
N ALA A 56 -67.43 17.53 -14.22
CA ALA A 56 -68.38 16.71 -13.46
C ALA A 56 -69.23 17.57 -12.51
N THR A 57 -68.71 18.70 -12.02
CA THR A 57 -69.43 19.60 -11.10
C THR A 57 -70.33 20.59 -11.85
N TRP A 58 -69.85 21.19 -12.94
CA TRP A 58 -70.56 22.26 -13.66
C TRP A 58 -70.81 21.98 -15.14
N GLY A 59 -70.26 20.91 -15.68
CA GLY A 59 -70.31 20.59 -17.10
C GLY A 59 -71.24 19.41 -17.45
N PRO A 60 -71.20 18.95 -18.70
CA PRO A 60 -72.08 17.90 -19.21
C PRO A 60 -71.83 16.52 -18.58
N LEU A 61 -70.70 16.34 -17.86
CA LEU A 61 -70.37 15.09 -17.17
C LEU A 61 -71.12 14.92 -15.83
N HIS A 62 -71.91 15.90 -15.40
CA HIS A 62 -72.66 15.83 -14.14
C HIS A 62 -73.60 14.62 -14.04
N ALA A 63 -74.19 14.20 -15.16
CA ALA A 63 -75.06 13.03 -15.22
C ALA A 63 -74.30 11.68 -15.16
N ALA A 64 -73.02 11.68 -15.50
CA ALA A 64 -72.20 10.47 -15.57
C ALA A 64 -71.42 10.21 -14.26
N ASP A 65 -70.95 11.28 -13.59
CA ASP A 65 -70.12 11.15 -12.38
C ASP A 65 -70.39 12.29 -11.38
N PRO A 66 -71.58 12.36 -10.75
CA PRO A 66 -71.90 13.39 -9.77
C PRO A 66 -71.06 13.25 -8.50
N TYR A 67 -70.87 14.36 -7.77
CA TYR A 67 -70.21 14.36 -6.45
C TYR A 67 -70.88 13.30 -5.55
N PRO A 68 -70.13 12.34 -4.96
CA PRO A 68 -68.69 12.35 -4.62
C PRO A 68 -67.72 11.76 -5.67
N PHE A 69 -68.06 11.75 -6.96
CA PHE A 69 -67.23 11.27 -8.07
C PHE A 69 -66.89 9.77 -7.99
N ALA A 70 -67.91 8.92 -7.93
CA ALA A 70 -67.74 7.49 -7.74
C ALA A 70 -66.93 6.82 -8.87
N PHE A 71 -67.08 7.29 -10.11
CA PHE A 71 -66.29 6.78 -11.24
C PHE A 71 -64.84 7.22 -11.16
N LEU A 72 -64.58 8.50 -10.85
CA LEU A 72 -63.22 9.00 -10.66
C LEU A 72 -62.50 8.24 -9.53
N LEU A 73 -63.16 8.03 -8.38
CA LEU A 73 -62.63 7.25 -7.26
C LEU A 73 -62.34 5.80 -7.63
N PHE A 74 -63.23 5.17 -8.40
CA PHE A 74 -63.01 3.83 -8.93
C PHE A 74 -61.79 3.78 -9.87
N LEU A 75 -61.71 4.72 -10.82
CA LEU A 75 -60.64 4.80 -11.80
C LEU A 75 -59.28 5.05 -11.12
N ASP A 76 -59.24 5.98 -10.16
CA ASP A 76 -58.06 6.27 -9.34
C ASP A 76 -57.56 5.01 -8.64
N ASN A 77 -58.46 4.27 -7.98
CA ASN A 77 -58.10 3.05 -7.26
C ASN A 77 -57.53 1.96 -8.18
N VAL A 78 -58.14 1.76 -9.36
CA VAL A 78 -57.65 0.81 -10.37
C VAL A 78 -56.27 1.25 -10.86
N VAL A 79 -56.12 2.51 -11.27
CA VAL A 79 -54.87 3.05 -11.78
C VAL A 79 -53.78 2.99 -10.72
N GLN A 80 -54.06 3.35 -9.47
CA GLN A 80 -53.10 3.39 -8.38
C GLN A 80 -52.53 2.01 -8.03
N LEU A 81 -53.36 0.95 -8.00
CA LEU A 81 -52.88 -0.40 -7.75
C LEU A 81 -51.92 -0.87 -8.86
N VAL A 82 -52.32 -0.64 -10.12
CA VAL A 82 -51.54 -0.97 -11.31
C VAL A 82 -50.23 -0.19 -11.32
N LEU A 83 -50.28 1.11 -11.04
CA LEU A 83 -49.13 2.01 -10.99
C LEU A 83 -48.14 1.60 -9.90
N CYS A 84 -48.63 1.26 -8.71
CA CYS A 84 -47.82 0.79 -7.59
C CYS A 84 -46.99 -0.44 -7.98
N LEU A 85 -47.61 -1.43 -8.62
CA LEU A 85 -46.93 -2.64 -9.09
C LEU A 85 -45.96 -2.36 -10.23
N VAL A 86 -46.33 -1.50 -11.19
CA VAL A 86 -45.42 -1.14 -12.29
C VAL A 86 -44.19 -0.40 -11.78
N ILE A 87 -44.35 0.57 -10.88
CA ILE A 87 -43.24 1.31 -10.28
C ILE A 87 -42.32 0.34 -9.55
N LEU A 88 -42.87 -0.58 -8.76
CA LEU A 88 -42.08 -1.57 -8.02
C LEU A 88 -41.26 -2.47 -8.95
N VAL A 89 -41.87 -2.93 -10.06
CA VAL A 89 -41.18 -3.73 -11.07
C VAL A 89 -40.12 -2.90 -11.80
N GLY A 90 -40.43 -1.66 -12.19
CA GLY A 90 -39.49 -0.76 -12.85
C GLY A 90 -38.28 -0.42 -11.97
N GLN A 91 -38.50 -0.09 -10.70
CA GLN A 91 -37.44 0.15 -9.72
C GLN A 91 -36.55 -1.08 -9.53
N ARG A 92 -37.11 -2.28 -9.50
CA ARG A 92 -36.32 -3.52 -9.39
C ARG A 92 -35.45 -3.77 -10.63
N VAL A 93 -35.99 -3.54 -11.83
CA VAL A 93 -35.22 -3.67 -13.08
C VAL A 93 -34.07 -2.65 -13.10
N LEU A 94 -34.34 -1.39 -12.74
CA LEU A 94 -33.32 -0.35 -12.62
C LEU A 94 -32.27 -0.68 -11.54
N GLY A 95 -32.71 -1.23 -10.40
CA GLY A 95 -31.84 -1.65 -9.29
C GLY A 95 -30.88 -2.78 -9.68
N ARG A 96 -31.34 -3.79 -10.43
CA ARG A 96 -30.46 -4.86 -10.93
C ARG A 96 -29.38 -4.36 -11.88
N ALA A 97 -29.72 -3.41 -12.74
CA ALA A 97 -28.73 -2.77 -13.61
C ALA A 97 -27.71 -1.97 -12.81
N ALA A 98 -28.13 -1.31 -11.72
CA ALA A 98 -27.21 -0.66 -10.78
C ALA A 98 -26.32 -1.68 -10.04
N ASP A 99 -26.89 -2.80 -9.58
CA ASP A 99 -26.13 -3.87 -8.93
C ASP A 99 -25.05 -4.44 -9.85
N ARG A 100 -25.36 -4.75 -11.12
CA ARG A 100 -24.33 -5.23 -12.06
C ARG A 100 -23.25 -4.20 -12.35
N ARG A 101 -23.61 -2.93 -12.51
CA ARG A 101 -22.61 -1.85 -12.67
C ARG A 101 -21.71 -1.77 -11.44
N SER A 102 -22.25 -1.93 -10.24
CA SER A 102 -21.44 -1.92 -9.01
C SER A 102 -20.45 -3.09 -8.95
N VAL A 103 -20.86 -4.29 -9.37
CA VAL A 103 -19.96 -5.45 -9.48
C VAL A 103 -18.85 -5.17 -10.50
N GLN A 104 -19.18 -4.58 -11.65
CA GLN A 104 -18.16 -4.20 -12.64
C GLN A 104 -17.20 -3.13 -12.10
N THR A 105 -17.68 -2.13 -11.36
CA THR A 105 -16.84 -1.11 -10.73
C THR A 105 -15.89 -1.73 -9.71
N TYR A 106 -16.37 -2.69 -8.93
CA TYR A 106 -15.54 -3.47 -8.00
C TYR A 106 -14.47 -4.29 -8.74
N GLU A 107 -14.86 -5.08 -9.75
CA GLU A 107 -13.91 -5.85 -10.59
C GLU A 107 -12.85 -4.95 -11.24
N ASN A 108 -13.24 -3.76 -11.69
CA ASN A 108 -12.33 -2.77 -12.25
C ASN A 108 -11.34 -2.25 -11.20
N ALA A 109 -11.81 -1.97 -9.98
CA ALA A 109 -10.94 -1.53 -8.88
C ALA A 109 -9.92 -2.62 -8.49
N GLU A 110 -10.35 -3.88 -8.38
CA GLU A 110 -9.44 -5.02 -8.16
C GLU A 110 -8.40 -5.14 -9.29
N ALA A 111 -8.82 -4.95 -10.54
CA ALA A 111 -7.89 -4.95 -11.67
C ALA A 111 -6.88 -3.80 -11.57
N VAL A 112 -7.28 -2.64 -11.09
CA VAL A 112 -6.36 -1.51 -10.82
C VAL A 112 -5.39 -1.85 -9.70
N PHE A 113 -5.85 -2.39 -8.58
CA PHE A 113 -4.97 -2.82 -7.48
C PHE A 113 -3.95 -3.86 -7.93
N ALA A 114 -4.36 -4.86 -8.70
CA ALA A 114 -3.46 -5.86 -9.25
C ALA A 114 -2.37 -5.24 -10.16
N ARG A 115 -2.71 -4.18 -10.91
CA ARG A 115 -1.73 -3.44 -11.73
C ARG A 115 -0.80 -2.60 -10.88
N ILE A 116 -1.30 -1.94 -9.85
CA ILE A 116 -0.49 -1.16 -8.90
C ILE A 116 0.51 -2.09 -8.19
N ALA A 117 0.06 -3.27 -7.73
CA ALA A 117 0.93 -4.25 -7.10
C ALA A 117 2.04 -4.76 -8.05
N ASP A 118 1.70 -5.05 -9.31
CA ASP A 118 2.68 -5.45 -10.34
C ASP A 118 3.72 -4.34 -10.60
N LEU A 119 3.28 -3.08 -10.69
CA LEU A 119 4.16 -1.91 -10.83
C LEU A 119 5.04 -1.70 -9.60
N GLN A 120 4.50 -1.84 -8.40
CA GLN A 120 5.28 -1.73 -7.17
C GLN A 120 6.32 -2.83 -7.08
N GLN A 121 5.98 -4.08 -7.38
CA GLN A 121 6.94 -5.18 -7.39
C GLN A 121 8.04 -4.96 -8.44
N HIS A 122 7.71 -4.32 -9.57
CA HIS A 122 8.68 -3.95 -10.59
C HIS A 122 9.61 -2.84 -10.10
N LEU A 123 9.06 -1.79 -9.45
CA LEU A 123 9.85 -0.74 -8.82
C LEU A 123 10.73 -1.27 -7.69
N ASP A 124 10.24 -2.17 -6.84
CA ASP A 124 11.03 -2.81 -5.78
C ASP A 124 12.19 -3.65 -6.35
N ARG A 125 12.00 -4.25 -7.53
CA ARG A 125 13.11 -4.92 -8.25
C ARG A 125 14.15 -3.91 -8.74
N HIS A 126 13.72 -2.75 -9.25
CA HIS A 126 14.63 -1.68 -9.65
C HIS A 126 15.35 -1.06 -8.46
N ASP A 127 14.65 -0.78 -7.37
CA ASP A 127 15.23 -0.25 -6.13
C ASP A 127 16.28 -1.19 -5.56
N ARG A 128 16.02 -2.51 -5.55
CA ARG A 128 17.03 -3.51 -5.13
C ARG A 128 18.25 -3.57 -6.06
N ALA A 129 18.05 -3.35 -7.35
CA ALA A 129 19.16 -3.33 -8.32
C ALA A 129 19.96 -2.02 -8.27
N LEU A 130 19.28 -0.89 -8.03
CA LEU A 130 19.85 0.45 -7.95
C LEU A 130 20.44 0.77 -6.57
N SER A 131 20.03 0.06 -5.51
CA SER A 131 20.44 0.39 -4.16
C SER A 131 20.62 -0.81 -3.23
N ARG A 132 21.88 -1.00 -2.83
CA ARG A 132 22.30 -1.55 -1.53
C ARG A 132 22.22 -0.51 -0.39
N GLY A 133 21.57 0.66 -0.59
CA GLY A 133 21.63 1.79 0.36
C GLY A 133 20.43 2.71 0.50
N VAL A 134 19.30 2.52 -0.20
CA VAL A 134 18.12 3.41 -0.05
C VAL A 134 16.96 2.64 0.59
N SER A 135 17.04 2.53 1.92
CA SER A 135 15.92 2.19 2.80
C SER A 135 15.46 3.46 3.52
N LEU A 136 14.93 4.44 2.78
CA LEU A 136 14.54 5.75 3.36
C LEU A 136 13.08 6.16 3.12
N LEU A 137 12.23 5.29 2.59
CA LEU A 137 10.78 5.56 2.56
C LEU A 137 10.01 4.36 3.10
N GLU A 138 10.07 4.26 4.43
CA GLU A 138 9.16 3.47 5.23
C GLU A 138 7.73 3.96 4.98
N SER A 139 6.93 3.14 4.32
CA SER A 139 5.50 3.39 4.14
C SER A 139 4.80 2.05 4.02
N SER A 140 4.00 1.74 5.03
CA SER A 140 3.10 0.59 5.07
C SER A 140 1.97 0.79 4.05
N PRO A 141 1.48 -0.28 3.39
CA PRO A 141 0.31 -0.19 2.51
C PRO A 141 -0.88 0.45 3.23
N HIS A 142 -1.78 1.10 2.47
CA HIS A 142 -2.99 1.67 3.08
C HIS A 142 -3.80 0.58 3.81
N PRO A 143 -4.27 0.78 5.07
CA PRO A 143 -4.91 -0.27 5.89
C PRO A 143 -6.12 -0.93 5.25
N TRP A 144 -6.76 -0.20 4.32
CA TRP A 144 -7.91 -0.68 3.59
C TRP A 144 -7.56 -1.76 2.55
N ILE A 145 -6.35 -1.77 1.99
CA ILE A 145 -5.93 -2.76 0.98
C ILE A 145 -5.86 -4.18 1.57
N GLU A 146 -5.38 -4.30 2.81
CA GLU A 146 -5.33 -5.58 3.54
C GLU A 146 -6.75 -6.05 3.91
N ARG A 147 -7.63 -5.13 4.34
CA ARG A 147 -9.04 -5.45 4.64
C ARG A 147 -9.85 -5.81 3.38
N HIS A 148 -9.48 -5.28 2.22
CA HIS A 148 -10.21 -5.49 0.97
C HIS A 148 -9.94 -6.86 0.32
N GLN A 149 -8.79 -7.49 0.57
CA GLN A 149 -8.47 -8.83 0.03
C GLN A 149 -9.38 -9.95 0.58
N VAL A 150 -10.11 -9.68 1.67
CA VAL A 150 -10.97 -10.66 2.37
C VAL A 150 -12.47 -10.46 2.06
N GLY A 151 -12.88 -9.31 1.51
CA GLY A 151 -14.29 -8.94 1.35
C GLY A 151 -14.85 -9.18 -0.06
N ARG A 152 -15.89 -10.00 -0.19
CA ARG A 152 -16.71 -10.06 -1.42
C ARG A 152 -17.41 -8.71 -1.67
N PRO A 153 -17.74 -8.36 -2.94
CA PRO A 153 -18.53 -7.16 -3.23
C PRO A 153 -19.82 -7.19 -2.40
N ALA A 154 -20.20 -6.07 -1.78
CA ALA A 154 -21.42 -6.00 -0.97
C ALA A 154 -22.65 -6.24 -1.87
N GLN A 155 -23.12 -7.49 -1.90
CA GLN A 155 -24.34 -7.88 -2.58
C GLN A 155 -25.52 -7.74 -1.61
N ALA A 156 -26.68 -7.31 -2.12
CA ALA A 156 -27.90 -7.18 -1.32
C ALA A 156 -28.38 -8.51 -0.68
N LEU A 157 -27.80 -9.65 -1.06
CA LEU A 157 -28.13 -10.99 -0.56
C LEU A 157 -27.20 -11.47 0.57
N ASP A 158 -26.01 -10.89 0.74
CA ASP A 158 -24.95 -11.40 1.63
C ASP A 158 -24.97 -10.79 3.04
N GLN A 159 -26.03 -10.03 3.38
CA GLN A 159 -26.14 -9.41 4.70
C GLN A 159 -26.60 -10.43 5.75
N GLU A 160 -26.16 -10.24 6.99
CA GLU A 160 -26.85 -10.77 8.17
C GLU A 160 -28.20 -10.05 8.32
N VAL A 161 -29.13 -10.46 7.48
CA VAL A 161 -30.46 -9.89 7.41
C VAL A 161 -31.27 -10.46 8.58
N SER A 162 -31.83 -9.58 9.43
CA SER A 162 -32.86 -9.95 10.42
C SER A 162 -33.99 -10.73 9.73
N VAL A 163 -34.63 -11.66 10.43
CA VAL A 163 -35.73 -12.48 9.87
C VAL A 163 -36.79 -11.60 9.21
N ASN A 164 -37.10 -10.45 9.81
CA ASN A 164 -38.08 -9.49 9.30
C ASN A 164 -37.64 -8.83 7.98
N ASP A 165 -36.36 -8.49 7.85
CA ASP A 165 -35.82 -7.89 6.63
C ASP A 165 -35.81 -8.91 5.48
N ARG A 166 -35.60 -10.21 5.76
CA ARG A 166 -35.69 -11.28 4.74
C ARG A 166 -37.12 -11.47 4.25
N ILE A 167 -38.08 -11.42 5.17
CA ILE A 167 -39.50 -11.52 4.84
C ILE A 167 -39.91 -10.32 3.97
N ALA A 168 -39.55 -9.11 4.38
CA ALA A 168 -39.82 -7.89 3.62
C ALA A 168 -39.22 -7.99 2.21
N ALA A 169 -37.92 -8.26 2.09
CA ALA A 169 -37.26 -8.39 0.78
C ALA A 169 -37.90 -9.46 -0.11
N ARG A 170 -38.28 -10.62 0.45
CA ARG A 170 -38.94 -11.70 -0.30
C ARG A 170 -40.34 -11.30 -0.78
N LEU A 171 -41.12 -10.64 0.08
CA LEU A 171 -42.47 -10.20 -0.26
C LEU A 171 -42.42 -9.10 -1.33
N THR A 172 -41.53 -8.12 -1.17
CA THR A 172 -41.26 -7.09 -2.19
C THR A 172 -40.78 -7.70 -3.51
N GLN A 173 -39.96 -8.76 -3.49
CA GLN A 173 -39.55 -9.46 -4.72
C GLN A 173 -40.69 -10.21 -5.41
N ARG A 174 -41.64 -10.79 -4.66
CA ARG A 174 -42.81 -11.46 -5.25
C ARG A 174 -43.81 -10.44 -5.82
N LEU A 175 -44.07 -9.36 -5.09
CA LEU A 175 -44.93 -8.26 -5.52
C LEU A 175 -44.35 -7.52 -6.73
N GLY A 176 -43.03 -7.30 -6.75
CA GLY A 176 -42.30 -6.70 -7.86
C GLY A 176 -42.00 -7.68 -9.00
N SER A 177 -42.88 -8.64 -9.26
CA SER A 177 -42.78 -9.56 -10.39
C SER A 177 -43.81 -9.24 -11.46
N MET A 178 -43.48 -9.49 -12.73
CA MET A 178 -44.43 -9.27 -13.83
C MET A 178 -45.68 -10.14 -13.71
N ALA A 179 -45.56 -11.35 -13.15
CA ALA A 179 -46.69 -12.21 -12.89
C ALA A 179 -47.67 -11.57 -11.88
N ALA A 180 -47.16 -10.92 -10.82
CA ALA A 180 -48.02 -10.24 -9.85
C ALA A 180 -48.75 -9.03 -10.47
N PHE A 181 -48.08 -8.28 -11.34
CA PHE A 181 -48.71 -7.20 -12.11
C PHE A 181 -49.87 -7.73 -12.99
N TYR A 182 -49.61 -8.74 -13.82
CA TYR A 182 -50.65 -9.31 -14.68
C TYR A 182 -51.76 -9.98 -13.88
N ALA A 183 -51.45 -10.59 -12.73
CA ALA A 183 -52.45 -11.17 -11.84
C ALA A 183 -53.37 -10.09 -11.24
N ALA A 184 -52.83 -8.97 -10.78
CA ALA A 184 -53.63 -7.87 -10.23
C ALA A 184 -54.51 -7.21 -11.31
N ALA A 185 -53.91 -6.82 -12.43
CA ALA A 185 -54.63 -6.21 -13.55
C ALA A 185 -55.67 -7.17 -14.14
N GLY A 186 -55.28 -8.44 -14.32
CA GLY A 186 -56.17 -9.50 -14.81
C GLY A 186 -57.33 -9.74 -13.86
N THR A 187 -57.10 -9.77 -12.55
CA THR A 187 -58.18 -9.94 -11.55
C THR A 187 -59.17 -8.79 -11.62
N GLN A 188 -58.72 -7.55 -11.78
CA GLN A 188 -59.60 -6.38 -11.92
C GLN A 188 -60.45 -6.46 -13.20
N VAL A 189 -59.83 -6.78 -14.34
CA VAL A 189 -60.54 -6.94 -15.63
C VAL A 189 -61.54 -8.08 -15.58
N VAL A 190 -61.17 -9.23 -14.99
CA VAL A 190 -62.05 -10.39 -14.83
C VAL A 190 -63.23 -10.04 -13.92
N TRP A 191 -63.00 -9.31 -12.82
CA TRP A 191 -64.06 -8.87 -11.92
C TRP A 191 -65.08 -7.96 -12.64
N MET A 192 -64.58 -6.96 -13.38
CA MET A 192 -65.42 -6.09 -14.23
C MET A 192 -66.19 -6.88 -15.28
N GLY A 193 -65.53 -7.83 -15.95
CA GLY A 193 -66.14 -8.66 -16.98
C GLY A 193 -67.25 -9.55 -16.44
N LEU A 194 -67.04 -10.21 -15.30
CA LEU A 194 -68.05 -11.06 -14.65
C LEU A 194 -69.27 -10.26 -14.21
N ALA A 195 -69.07 -9.04 -13.70
CA ALA A 195 -70.17 -8.17 -13.29
C ALA A 195 -70.93 -7.59 -14.50
N ALA A 196 -70.22 -7.20 -15.58
CA ALA A 196 -70.83 -6.71 -16.81
C ALA A 196 -71.64 -7.79 -17.54
N LEU A 197 -71.18 -9.04 -17.50
CA LEU A 197 -71.89 -10.21 -18.05
C LEU A 197 -73.06 -10.68 -17.17
N GLY A 198 -73.28 -10.04 -16.01
CA GLY A 198 -74.39 -10.36 -15.11
C GLY A 198 -74.24 -11.67 -14.33
N VAL A 199 -73.06 -12.28 -14.36
CA VAL A 199 -72.74 -13.54 -13.64
C VAL A 199 -72.62 -13.28 -12.14
N GLN A 200 -72.11 -12.10 -11.77
CA GLN A 200 -71.90 -11.69 -10.38
C GLN A 200 -72.80 -10.50 -10.02
N ARG A 201 -73.79 -10.72 -9.13
CA ARG A 201 -74.75 -9.70 -8.64
C ARG A 201 -74.33 -8.99 -7.35
N PHE A 202 -73.29 -9.47 -6.66
CA PHE A 202 -72.92 -9.02 -5.32
C PHE A 202 -72.23 -7.64 -5.30
N ASP A 203 -71.56 -7.24 -6.39
CA ASP A 203 -70.80 -5.98 -6.46
C ASP A 203 -71.19 -5.21 -7.74
N PRO A 204 -72.30 -4.45 -7.73
CA PRO A 204 -72.72 -3.65 -8.87
C PRO A 204 -71.75 -2.51 -9.15
N TYR A 205 -71.71 -2.03 -10.40
CA TYR A 205 -71.04 -0.77 -10.74
C TYR A 205 -71.53 0.33 -9.78
N PRO A 206 -70.64 1.06 -9.06
CA PRO A 206 -69.22 1.32 -9.31
C PRO A 206 -68.20 0.41 -8.57
N PHE A 207 -68.56 -0.82 -8.22
CA PHE A 207 -67.67 -1.85 -7.64
C PHE A 207 -67.04 -1.45 -6.29
N ALA A 208 -67.90 -1.13 -5.31
CA ALA A 208 -67.45 -0.69 -3.98
C ALA A 208 -66.66 -1.77 -3.24
N PHE A 209 -67.00 -3.05 -3.41
CA PHE A 209 -66.30 -4.14 -2.74
C PHE A 209 -64.92 -4.40 -3.37
N MET A 210 -64.83 -4.38 -4.69
CA MET A 210 -63.55 -4.44 -5.41
C MET A 210 -62.63 -3.26 -5.02
N SER A 211 -63.19 -2.05 -4.97
CA SER A 211 -62.46 -0.84 -4.55
C SER A 211 -61.96 -0.93 -3.10
N PHE A 212 -62.77 -1.47 -2.19
CA PHE A 212 -62.36 -1.73 -0.80
C PHE A 212 -61.21 -2.74 -0.73
N LEU A 213 -61.31 -3.86 -1.45
CA LEU A 213 -60.24 -4.87 -1.45
C LEU A 213 -58.94 -4.34 -2.06
N SER A 214 -59.05 -3.53 -3.11
CA SER A 214 -57.91 -2.89 -3.77
C SER A 214 -57.22 -1.86 -2.87
N THR A 215 -57.98 -0.98 -2.19
CA THR A 215 -57.40 -0.02 -1.23
C THR A 215 -56.73 -0.71 -0.04
N LEU A 216 -57.30 -1.82 0.46
CA LEU A 216 -56.67 -2.64 1.50
C LEU A 216 -55.34 -3.24 1.00
N ALA A 217 -55.32 -3.78 -0.22
CA ALA A 217 -54.11 -4.34 -0.82
C ALA A 217 -53.04 -3.25 -1.03
N GLN A 218 -53.43 -2.06 -1.48
CA GLN A 218 -52.52 -0.91 -1.65
C GLN A 218 -51.87 -0.49 -0.34
N LEU A 219 -52.63 -0.42 0.77
CA LEU A 219 -52.07 -0.07 2.08
C LEU A 219 -50.98 -1.07 2.48
N ILE A 220 -51.26 -2.37 2.33
CA ILE A 220 -50.28 -3.44 2.62
C ILE A 220 -49.07 -3.30 1.70
N PHE A 221 -49.28 -3.05 0.40
CA PHE A 221 -48.20 -2.88 -0.57
C PHE A 221 -47.34 -1.68 -0.23
N MET A 222 -47.92 -0.55 0.17
CA MET A 222 -47.18 0.65 0.55
C MET A 222 -46.23 0.39 1.72
N ILE A 223 -46.70 -0.29 2.77
CA ILE A 223 -45.87 -0.67 3.92
C ILE A 223 -44.74 -1.60 3.49
N VAL A 224 -45.06 -2.64 2.73
CA VAL A 224 -44.09 -3.64 2.27
C VAL A 224 -43.05 -3.04 1.33
N ILE A 225 -43.47 -2.11 0.46
CA ILE A 225 -42.58 -1.40 -0.45
C ILE A 225 -41.66 -0.49 0.36
N MET A 226 -42.18 0.33 1.28
CA MET A 226 -41.36 1.24 2.09
C MET A 226 -40.27 0.49 2.86
N VAL A 227 -40.63 -0.59 3.56
CA VAL A 227 -39.66 -1.43 4.29
C VAL A 227 -38.69 -2.12 3.31
N GLY A 228 -39.20 -2.69 2.22
CA GLY A 228 -38.37 -3.35 1.20
C GLY A 228 -37.37 -2.41 0.53
N GLN A 229 -37.77 -1.17 0.23
CA GLN A 229 -36.89 -0.14 -0.33
C GLN A 229 -35.84 0.31 0.70
N GLY A 230 -36.19 0.46 1.98
CA GLY A 230 -35.23 0.80 3.03
C GLY A 230 -34.16 -0.28 3.24
N VAL A 231 -34.52 -1.56 3.09
CA VAL A 231 -33.57 -2.68 3.11
C VAL A 231 -32.63 -2.63 1.90
N LEU A 232 -33.18 -2.41 0.69
CA LEU A 232 -32.39 -2.32 -0.54
C LEU A 232 -31.49 -1.07 -0.58
N GLY A 233 -31.94 0.05 -0.01
CA GLY A 233 -31.19 1.31 0.08
C GLY A 233 -29.89 1.18 0.89
N ARG A 234 -29.93 0.44 2.00
CA ARG A 234 -28.73 0.17 2.84
C ARG A 234 -27.61 -0.54 2.09
N ALA A 235 -27.96 -1.43 1.15
CA ALA A 235 -26.96 -2.06 0.29
C ALA A 235 -26.34 -1.03 -0.69
N GLY A 236 -27.13 -0.06 -1.16
CA GLY A 236 -26.65 1.09 -1.91
C GLY A 236 -25.66 1.94 -1.11
N ASP A 237 -26.00 2.29 0.13
CA ASP A 237 -25.17 3.14 0.99
C ASP A 237 -23.80 2.49 1.26
N ARG A 238 -23.77 1.22 1.66
CA ARG A 238 -22.50 0.49 1.87
C ARG A 238 -21.65 0.38 0.61
N ARG A 239 -22.26 0.23 -0.57
CA ARG A 239 -21.50 0.22 -1.83
C ARG A 239 -20.88 1.57 -2.13
N SER A 240 -21.57 2.66 -1.79
CA SER A 240 -21.02 4.01 -1.89
C SER A 240 -19.82 4.19 -0.96
N GLU A 241 -19.92 3.71 0.29
CA GLU A 241 -18.79 3.68 1.24
C GLU A 241 -17.62 2.86 0.70
N GLN A 242 -17.87 1.62 0.22
CA GLN A 242 -16.83 0.79 -0.39
C GLN A 242 -16.16 1.52 -1.55
N THR A 243 -16.94 2.09 -2.48
CA THR A 243 -16.40 2.81 -3.64
C THR A 243 -15.56 4.03 -3.22
N PHE A 244 -15.98 4.75 -2.17
CA PHE A 244 -15.21 5.85 -1.60
C PHE A 244 -13.84 5.38 -1.09
N PHE A 245 -13.83 4.33 -0.27
CA PHE A 245 -12.58 3.79 0.26
C PHE A 245 -11.67 3.16 -0.82
N ASN A 246 -12.24 2.52 -1.86
CA ASN A 246 -11.49 2.07 -3.03
C ASN A 246 -10.72 3.25 -3.66
N GLY A 247 -11.41 4.39 -3.85
CA GLY A 247 -10.82 5.59 -4.43
C GLY A 247 -9.70 6.17 -3.59
N GLU A 248 -9.92 6.28 -2.28
CA GLU A 248 -8.91 6.78 -1.33
C GLU A 248 -7.65 5.91 -1.33
N ALA A 249 -7.80 4.59 -1.28
CA ALA A 249 -6.68 3.65 -1.33
C ALA A 249 -5.89 3.75 -2.64
N ILE A 250 -6.58 3.86 -3.80
CA ILE A 250 -5.91 4.05 -5.10
C ILE A 250 -5.11 5.36 -5.11
N LEU A 251 -5.67 6.46 -4.61
CA LEU A 251 -4.99 7.75 -4.56
C LEU A 251 -3.76 7.71 -3.65
N HIS A 252 -3.88 7.06 -2.49
CA HIS A 252 -2.78 6.88 -1.55
C HIS A 252 -1.62 6.10 -2.20
N GLU A 253 -1.89 4.96 -2.84
CA GLU A 253 -0.85 4.16 -3.49
C GLU A 253 -0.23 4.87 -4.70
N CYS A 254 -1.01 5.66 -5.45
CA CYS A 254 -0.49 6.52 -6.51
C CYS A 254 0.48 7.58 -5.95
N GLY A 255 0.15 8.18 -4.80
CA GLY A 255 1.02 9.12 -4.10
C GLY A 255 2.34 8.48 -3.69
N ARG A 256 2.28 7.26 -3.14
CA ARG A 256 3.44 6.45 -2.76
C ARG A 256 4.34 6.13 -3.96
N MET A 257 3.75 5.69 -5.07
CA MET A 257 4.49 5.41 -6.30
C MET A 257 5.18 6.66 -6.85
N LYS A 258 4.49 7.81 -6.83
CA LYS A 258 5.07 9.10 -7.23
C LYS A 258 6.29 9.46 -6.38
N ALA A 259 6.22 9.29 -5.06
CA ALA A 259 7.33 9.59 -4.16
C ALA A 259 8.57 8.73 -4.48
N ARG A 260 8.39 7.44 -4.75
CA ARG A 260 9.47 6.52 -5.14
C ARG A 260 10.11 6.89 -6.47
N LEU A 261 9.29 7.19 -7.49
CA LEU A 261 9.81 7.60 -8.81
C LEU A 261 10.63 8.90 -8.72
N LEU A 262 10.16 9.89 -7.95
CA LEU A 262 10.92 11.11 -7.71
C LEU A 262 12.26 10.87 -7.01
N ALA A 263 12.34 9.88 -6.12
CA ALA A 263 13.60 9.48 -5.48
C ALA A 263 14.55 8.80 -6.48
N GLN A 264 14.03 7.91 -7.35
CA GLN A 264 14.80 7.26 -8.40
C GLN A 264 15.36 8.27 -9.42
N ASP A 265 14.56 9.26 -9.83
CA ASP A 265 15.00 10.29 -10.78
C ASP A 265 16.23 11.05 -10.28
N ARG A 266 16.31 11.32 -8.96
CA ARG A 266 17.50 11.95 -8.35
C ARG A 266 18.74 11.06 -8.43
N LEU A 267 18.61 9.78 -8.11
CA LEU A 267 19.72 8.82 -8.18
C LEU A 267 20.21 8.63 -9.62
N ILE A 268 19.30 8.61 -10.59
CA ILE A 268 19.65 8.51 -12.01
C ILE A 268 20.41 9.77 -12.45
N ASP A 269 20.01 10.95 -11.99
CA ASP A 269 20.71 12.20 -12.27
C ASP A 269 22.14 12.20 -11.67
N ASP A 270 22.29 11.75 -10.43
CA ASP A 270 23.59 11.63 -9.76
C ASP A 270 24.50 10.61 -10.47
N LEU A 271 23.98 9.43 -10.84
CA LEU A 271 24.72 8.43 -11.60
C LEU A 271 25.08 8.91 -13.01
N SER A 272 24.22 9.72 -13.64
CA SER A 272 24.50 10.35 -14.93
C SER A 272 25.67 11.32 -14.82
N ARG A 273 25.70 12.18 -13.78
CA ARG A 273 26.82 13.09 -13.50
C ARG A 273 28.12 12.35 -13.21
N TYR A 274 28.07 11.24 -12.46
CA TYR A 274 29.23 10.37 -12.23
C TYR A 274 29.78 9.78 -13.53
N THR A 275 28.90 9.23 -14.38
CA THR A 275 29.29 8.56 -15.63
C THR A 275 29.82 9.54 -16.67
N ARG A 276 29.38 10.80 -16.66
CA ARG A 276 29.84 11.84 -17.60
C ARG A 276 31.19 12.46 -17.23
N GLY A 277 31.75 12.14 -16.06
CA GLY A 277 33.04 12.66 -15.61
C GLY A 277 33.00 14.07 -15.04
N GLU A 278 31.83 14.70 -14.96
CA GLU A 278 31.62 16.04 -14.39
C GLU A 278 31.94 16.04 -12.88
N LEU A 279 31.61 14.96 -12.16
CA LEU A 279 31.93 14.82 -10.72
C LEU A 279 33.44 14.90 -10.43
N ILE A 280 34.26 14.26 -11.26
CA ILE A 280 35.72 14.24 -11.05
C ILE A 280 36.31 15.64 -11.22
N GLU A 281 35.77 16.41 -12.17
CA GLU A 281 36.20 17.80 -12.38
C GLU A 281 35.77 18.71 -11.23
N ASP A 282 34.51 18.60 -10.78
CA ASP A 282 34.00 19.39 -9.67
C ASP A 282 34.70 19.05 -8.34
N LEU A 283 34.98 17.77 -8.09
CA LEU A 283 35.75 17.32 -6.91
C LEU A 283 37.20 17.82 -6.98
N ALA A 284 37.85 17.74 -8.14
CA ALA A 284 39.19 18.25 -8.32
C ALA A 284 39.27 19.78 -8.13
N ARG A 285 38.24 20.51 -8.57
CA ARG A 285 38.10 21.95 -8.32
C ARG A 285 37.96 22.26 -6.83
N ALA A 286 37.08 21.54 -6.13
CA ALA A 286 36.85 21.72 -4.70
C ALA A 286 38.11 21.44 -3.85
N ILE A 287 38.85 20.36 -4.16
CA ILE A 287 40.12 20.04 -3.50
C ILE A 287 41.17 21.13 -3.76
N HIS A 288 41.32 21.57 -5.01
CA HIS A 288 42.26 22.65 -5.38
C HIS A 288 41.97 23.95 -4.65
N ASP A 289 40.69 24.33 -4.53
CA ASP A 289 40.30 25.54 -3.81
C ASP A 289 40.58 25.45 -2.31
N ALA A 290 40.40 24.26 -1.71
CA ALA A 290 40.73 24.00 -0.30
C ALA A 290 42.25 24.07 -0.04
N ASP A 291 43.05 23.43 -0.89
CA ASP A 291 44.52 23.51 -0.83
C ASP A 291 45.01 24.97 -1.01
N SER A 292 44.40 25.71 -1.94
CA SER A 292 44.69 27.13 -2.19
C SER A 292 44.36 28.00 -0.98
N HIS A 293 43.22 27.73 -0.30
CA HIS A 293 42.81 28.46 0.89
C HIS A 293 43.76 28.20 2.07
N ALA A 294 44.06 26.92 2.34
CA ALA A 294 44.95 26.52 3.42
C ALA A 294 46.39 27.07 3.22
N LEU A 295 46.84 27.20 1.96
CA LEU A 295 48.11 27.85 1.64
C LEU A 295 48.09 29.36 1.92
N ARG A 296 47.00 30.06 1.58
CA ARG A 296 46.86 31.51 1.83
C ARG A 296 46.82 31.83 3.32
N GLU A 297 46.18 31.00 4.14
CA GLU A 297 46.15 31.16 5.60
C GLU A 297 47.53 30.99 6.24
N THR A 298 48.29 29.99 5.79
CA THR A 298 49.62 29.67 6.34
C THR A 298 50.75 30.54 5.76
N SER A 299 50.52 31.20 4.62
CA SER A 299 51.48 32.09 3.95
C SER A 299 50.79 33.28 3.28
N PRO A 300 50.42 34.32 4.06
CA PRO A 300 49.56 35.42 3.62
C PRO A 300 50.21 36.45 2.67
N GLY A 301 51.48 36.29 2.30
CA GLY A 301 52.20 37.21 1.40
C GLY A 301 52.79 36.52 0.17
N PRO A 302 52.75 37.14 -1.02
CA PRO A 302 53.54 36.67 -2.16
C PRO A 302 55.02 36.95 -1.90
N ARG A 303 55.86 35.92 -1.89
CA ARG A 303 57.31 36.12 -2.04
C ARG A 303 57.59 36.52 -3.49
N ALA A 304 58.54 37.44 -3.72
CA ALA A 304 58.89 37.86 -5.07
C ALA A 304 59.29 36.63 -5.92
N GLY A 305 58.51 36.32 -6.95
CA GLY A 305 58.70 35.14 -7.83
C GLY A 305 57.88 33.89 -7.49
N ASP A 306 57.04 33.90 -6.44
CA ASP A 306 56.27 32.74 -5.98
C ASP A 306 54.92 32.60 -6.74
N SER A 307 54.99 32.27 -8.03
CA SER A 307 53.84 31.96 -8.89
C SER A 307 53.50 30.47 -8.87
N GLY A 308 53.39 29.88 -7.69
CA GLY A 308 53.07 28.46 -7.54
C GLY A 308 51.66 28.12 -8.07
N PRO A 309 51.46 26.91 -8.62
CA PRO A 309 50.17 26.48 -9.20
C PRO A 309 48.99 26.54 -8.20
N LEU A 310 49.26 26.32 -6.90
CA LEU A 310 48.28 26.41 -5.80
C LEU A 310 47.84 27.84 -5.45
N ARG A 311 48.42 28.88 -6.07
CA ARG A 311 47.94 30.27 -5.91
C ARG A 311 47.00 30.70 -7.03
N LEU A 312 47.01 29.98 -8.16
CA LEU A 312 46.16 30.25 -9.33
C LEU A 312 44.72 29.77 -9.09
N ARG A 313 43.74 30.46 -9.68
CA ARG A 313 42.36 29.99 -9.74
C ARG A 313 42.25 28.83 -10.72
N TRP A 314 41.31 27.92 -10.47
CA TRP A 314 41.04 26.75 -11.32
C TRP A 314 40.97 27.07 -12.82
N ASP A 315 40.29 28.16 -13.20
CA ASP A 315 40.10 28.56 -14.60
C ASP A 315 41.42 28.85 -15.33
N HIS A 316 42.42 29.36 -14.60
CA HIS A 316 43.73 29.75 -15.13
C HIS A 316 44.82 28.70 -14.93
N LEU A 317 44.47 27.53 -14.38
CA LEU A 317 45.43 26.47 -14.11
C LEU A 317 45.84 25.75 -15.41
N PRO A 318 47.16 25.52 -15.67
CA PRO A 318 47.61 24.78 -16.83
C PRO A 318 47.02 23.35 -16.90
N PRO A 319 46.84 22.78 -18.10
CA PRO A 319 46.18 21.48 -18.27
C PRO A 319 46.89 20.33 -17.54
N GLU A 320 48.21 20.37 -17.43
CA GLU A 320 49.01 19.37 -16.69
C GLU A 320 48.67 19.35 -15.20
N HIS A 321 48.47 20.52 -14.60
CA HIS A 321 48.12 20.64 -13.18
C HIS A 321 46.65 20.28 -12.93
N LYS A 322 45.75 20.58 -13.88
CA LYS A 322 44.36 20.09 -13.85
C LYS A 322 44.30 18.56 -13.92
N ALA A 323 45.12 17.93 -14.76
CA ALA A 323 45.20 16.48 -14.86
C ALA A 323 45.68 15.82 -13.55
N LEU A 324 46.62 16.45 -12.84
CA LEU A 324 47.09 16.01 -11.51
C LEU A 324 45.98 16.12 -10.45
N ALA A 325 45.27 17.25 -10.39
CA ALA A 325 44.15 17.42 -9.47
C ALA A 325 42.99 16.43 -9.76
N GLN A 326 42.74 16.13 -11.04
CA GLN A 326 41.77 15.09 -11.41
C GLN A 326 42.24 13.68 -11.03
N ALA A 327 43.55 13.38 -11.07
CA ALA A 327 44.09 12.11 -10.62
C ALA A 327 43.94 11.93 -9.10
N GLN A 328 44.21 12.98 -8.33
CA GLN A 328 43.96 13.04 -6.89
C GLN A 328 42.47 12.81 -6.57
N ALA A 329 41.56 13.48 -7.27
CA ALA A 329 40.12 13.31 -7.09
C ALA A 329 39.64 11.87 -7.37
N ARG A 330 40.24 11.16 -8.34
CA ARG A 330 39.92 9.74 -8.63
C ARG A 330 40.32 8.80 -7.50
N GLN A 331 41.42 9.07 -6.81
CA GLN A 331 41.95 8.20 -5.76
C GLN A 331 41.35 8.46 -4.38
N LEU A 332 40.64 9.57 -4.20
CA LEU A 332 40.02 9.94 -2.93
C LEU A 332 39.12 8.82 -2.37
N GLY A 333 38.41 8.09 -3.25
CA GLY A 333 37.57 6.96 -2.83
C GLY A 333 38.37 5.81 -2.20
N GLU A 334 39.55 5.48 -2.74
CA GLU A 334 40.42 4.42 -2.22
C GLU A 334 41.09 4.83 -0.90
N GLN A 335 41.48 6.10 -0.78
CA GLN A 335 42.02 6.67 0.46
C GLN A 335 40.97 6.63 1.58
N LEU A 336 39.73 7.05 1.30
CA LEU A 336 38.62 6.97 2.24
C LEU A 336 38.31 5.52 2.65
N ALA A 337 38.40 4.57 1.72
CA ALA A 337 38.19 3.16 2.03
C ALA A 337 39.21 2.61 3.05
N THR A 338 40.44 3.14 3.05
CA THR A 338 41.50 2.73 3.99
C THR A 338 41.19 3.17 5.43
N VAL A 339 40.45 4.25 5.62
CA VAL A 339 39.93 4.69 6.93
C VAL A 339 38.53 4.15 7.23
N GLY A 340 38.06 3.16 6.46
CA GLY A 340 36.75 2.53 6.65
C GLY A 340 35.59 3.44 6.28
N CYS A 341 35.78 4.35 5.33
CA CYS A 341 34.76 5.27 4.82
C CYS A 341 34.52 5.03 3.32
N VAL A 342 33.28 5.20 2.86
CA VAL A 342 32.90 5.12 1.45
C VAL A 342 32.23 6.42 1.02
N MET A 343 32.49 6.84 -0.21
CA MET A 343 31.82 7.96 -0.84
C MET A 343 30.56 7.48 -1.57
N VAL A 344 29.41 8.05 -1.26
CA VAL A 344 28.10 7.74 -1.85
C VAL A 344 27.40 9.03 -2.31
N PRO A 345 26.41 8.98 -3.22
CA PRO A 345 25.57 10.16 -3.50
C PRO A 345 24.88 10.67 -2.23
N ALA A 346 24.80 11.99 -2.06
CA ALA A 346 24.23 12.58 -0.85
C ALA A 346 22.72 12.34 -0.79
N PHE A 347 22.24 11.74 0.31
CA PHE A 347 20.81 11.54 0.58
C PHE A 347 20.28 12.50 1.66
N ASP A 348 21.17 12.97 2.54
CA ASP A 348 20.90 14.01 3.53
C ASP A 348 22.18 14.83 3.78
N ALA A 349 22.16 16.08 3.31
CA ALA A 349 23.29 17.00 3.41
C ALA A 349 23.68 17.39 4.85
N THR A 350 22.81 17.11 5.83
CA THR A 350 23.06 17.45 7.25
C THR A 350 23.88 16.38 7.99
N LEU A 351 23.94 15.15 7.46
CA LEU A 351 24.61 14.01 8.08
C LEU A 351 26.09 13.90 7.65
N THR A 352 26.88 14.95 7.85
CA THR A 352 28.31 14.93 7.54
C THR A 352 29.08 14.23 8.66
N ILE A 353 29.89 13.21 8.33
CA ILE A 353 30.71 12.53 9.32
C ILE A 353 31.84 13.43 9.83
N THR A 354 32.16 13.30 11.11
CA THR A 354 33.40 13.84 11.68
C THR A 354 34.46 12.73 11.69
N LEU A 355 35.57 12.96 10.99
CA LEU A 355 36.74 12.09 11.03
C LEU A 355 37.50 12.29 12.36
N ASP A 356 37.96 11.20 12.95
CA ASP A 356 38.83 11.23 14.13
C ASP A 356 40.24 11.75 13.75
N GLU A 357 40.97 12.30 14.71
CA GLU A 357 42.29 12.86 14.48
C GLU A 357 43.30 11.82 13.95
N SER A 358 43.16 10.54 14.32
CA SER A 358 43.96 9.45 13.74
C SER A 358 43.60 9.15 12.28
N GLU A 359 42.31 9.24 11.92
CA GLU A 359 41.81 9.04 10.55
C GLU A 359 42.29 10.19 9.65
N VAL A 360 42.21 11.43 10.15
CA VAL A 360 42.72 12.65 9.50
C VAL A 360 44.23 12.57 9.26
N ALA A 361 45.00 12.17 10.28
CA ALA A 361 46.45 12.06 10.18
C ALA A 361 46.88 11.00 9.15
N LEU A 362 46.13 9.89 9.06
CA LEU A 362 46.40 8.83 8.10
C LEU A 362 46.14 9.27 6.66
N LEU A 363 45.01 9.92 6.40
CA LEU A 363 44.69 10.47 5.07
C LEU A 363 45.72 11.52 4.63
N ALA A 364 46.07 12.46 5.51
CA ALA A 364 47.03 13.52 5.19
C ALA A 364 48.44 12.96 4.90
N ARG A 365 48.84 11.89 5.59
CA ARG A 365 50.11 11.20 5.37
C ARG A 365 50.13 10.46 4.04
N GLN A 366 49.10 9.67 3.73
CA GLN A 366 49.01 8.94 2.46
C GLN A 366 49.07 9.89 1.25
N GLU A 367 48.36 11.01 1.37
CA GLU A 367 48.35 12.05 0.36
C GLU A 367 49.74 12.66 0.12
N HIS A 368 50.47 12.91 1.20
CA HIS A 368 51.83 13.43 1.14
C HIS A 368 52.82 12.42 0.54
N GLU A 369 52.72 11.15 0.93
CA GLU A 369 53.56 10.07 0.39
C GLU A 369 53.31 9.88 -1.12
N ARG A 370 52.06 9.98 -1.58
CA ARG A 370 51.74 9.96 -3.01
C ARG A 370 52.36 11.15 -3.75
N TRP A 371 52.14 12.36 -3.26
CA TRP A 371 52.72 13.58 -3.84
C TRP A 371 54.25 13.50 -3.93
N LEU A 372 54.90 12.94 -2.91
CA LEU A 372 56.35 12.72 -2.90
C LEU A 372 56.76 11.69 -3.96
N ALA A 373 56.02 10.58 -4.10
CA ALA A 373 56.29 9.54 -5.10
C ALA A 373 56.17 10.07 -6.54
N GLU A 374 55.14 10.87 -6.83
CA GLU A 374 54.95 11.49 -8.15
C GLU A 374 56.07 12.48 -8.49
N ARG A 375 56.54 13.26 -7.51
CA ARG A 375 57.64 14.22 -7.69
C ARG A 375 59.01 13.59 -7.83
N THR A 376 59.25 12.45 -7.19
CA THR A 376 60.55 11.76 -7.24
C THR A 376 60.84 11.22 -8.66
N GLY A 377 59.81 11.09 -9.50
CA GLY A 377 59.92 10.69 -10.91
C GLY A 377 60.15 11.82 -11.93
N GLN A 378 60.17 13.09 -11.52
CA GLN A 378 60.33 14.24 -12.43
C GLN A 378 61.61 15.04 -12.10
N PRO A 379 62.45 15.40 -13.08
CA PRO A 379 63.58 16.30 -12.85
C PRO A 379 63.05 17.70 -12.53
N VAL A 380 63.46 18.27 -11.40
CA VAL A 380 63.08 19.62 -10.98
C VAL A 380 64.32 20.49 -10.89
N ASP A 381 64.30 21.65 -11.55
CA ASP A 381 65.31 22.69 -11.36
C ASP A 381 65.02 23.46 -10.07
N GLY A 382 65.85 23.23 -9.05
CA GLY A 382 65.86 24.00 -7.80
C GLY A 382 65.29 23.28 -6.57
N PRO A 383 65.56 23.82 -5.35
CA PRO A 383 65.11 23.23 -4.11
C PRO A 383 63.59 23.40 -3.97
N VAL A 384 62.93 22.27 -3.78
CA VAL A 384 61.49 22.19 -3.59
C VAL A 384 61.18 22.34 -2.10
N PRO A 385 60.41 23.35 -1.68
CA PRO A 385 59.93 23.43 -0.31
C PRO A 385 59.08 22.19 0.05
N ASP A 386 59.21 21.68 1.27
CA ASP A 386 58.46 20.52 1.79
C ASP A 386 58.78 19.17 1.12
N LEU A 387 59.97 19.01 0.52
CA LEU A 387 60.45 17.75 -0.04
C LEU A 387 61.14 16.89 1.05
N GLY A 388 60.48 15.82 1.48
CA GLY A 388 61.03 14.88 2.46
C GLY A 388 59.96 13.99 3.10
N PRO A 389 60.33 13.02 3.94
CA PRO A 389 59.37 12.16 4.64
C PRO A 389 58.48 12.94 5.60
N TRP A 390 57.25 12.44 5.83
CA TRP A 390 56.22 13.08 6.67
C TRP A 390 56.73 13.55 8.04
N ASP A 391 57.59 12.75 8.68
CA ASP A 391 58.11 13.01 10.02
C ASP A 391 59.07 14.21 10.07
N ARG A 392 59.67 14.59 8.94
CA ARG A 392 60.66 15.68 8.83
C ARG A 392 60.10 16.97 8.22
N LEU A 393 58.78 17.02 7.97
CA LEU A 393 58.11 18.20 7.44
C LEU A 393 58.09 19.35 8.46
N PRO A 394 58.22 20.61 8.01
CA PRO A 394 57.93 21.78 8.83
C PRO A 394 56.50 21.74 9.39
N GLU A 395 56.32 22.14 10.64
CA GLU A 395 55.01 22.20 11.29
C GLU A 395 53.93 22.98 10.51
N PRO A 396 54.21 24.16 9.89
CA PRO A 396 53.20 24.85 9.08
C PRO A 396 52.80 24.06 7.82
N ALA A 397 53.69 23.24 7.27
CA ALA A 397 53.40 22.38 6.12
C ALA A 397 52.57 21.15 6.49
N ARG A 398 52.79 20.60 7.70
CA ARG A 398 52.00 19.49 8.24
C ARG A 398 50.60 19.94 8.64
N ALA A 399 50.48 21.08 9.33
CA ALA A 399 49.20 21.65 9.75
C ALA A 399 48.27 21.94 8.56
N ARG A 400 48.82 22.45 7.45
CA ARG A 400 48.08 22.69 6.21
C ARG A 400 47.47 21.41 5.63
N ARG A 401 48.25 20.32 5.55
CA ARG A 401 47.77 19.03 5.02
C ARG A 401 46.72 18.37 5.92
N LEU A 402 46.86 18.51 7.23
CA LEU A 402 45.84 18.06 8.19
C LEU A 402 44.54 18.87 8.05
N HIS A 403 44.62 20.19 7.84
CA HIS A 403 43.45 21.03 7.62
C HIS A 403 42.65 20.58 6.37
N VAL A 404 43.34 20.33 5.26
CA VAL A 404 42.72 19.82 4.03
C VAL A 404 42.10 18.44 4.24
N ALA A 405 42.78 17.54 4.96
CA ALA A 405 42.23 16.24 5.30
C ALA A 405 40.95 16.33 6.16
N ARG A 406 40.86 17.31 7.07
CA ARG A 406 39.65 17.57 7.87
C ARG A 406 38.48 18.11 7.05
N SER A 407 38.77 18.86 5.98
CA SER A 407 37.72 19.44 5.14
C SER A 407 37.17 18.47 4.09
N ILE A 408 37.82 17.32 3.84
CA ILE A 408 37.39 16.30 2.86
C ILE A 408 35.89 15.96 2.94
N PRO A 409 35.30 15.62 4.12
CA PRO A 409 33.87 15.31 4.18
C PRO A 409 32.97 16.46 3.70
N GLY A 410 33.34 17.71 4.01
CA GLY A 410 32.61 18.91 3.57
C GLY A 410 32.81 19.23 2.08
N LEU A 411 34.01 18.97 1.54
CA LEU A 411 34.28 19.13 0.10
C LEU A 411 33.50 18.12 -0.74
N VAL A 412 33.43 16.87 -0.27
CA VAL A 412 32.62 15.82 -0.91
C VAL A 412 31.13 16.19 -0.85
N ALA A 413 30.65 16.76 0.27
CA ALA A 413 29.30 17.31 0.40
C ALA A 413 29.00 18.43 -0.61
N SER A 414 29.97 19.30 -0.89
CA SER A 414 29.79 20.43 -1.81
C SER A 414 29.55 20.00 -3.27
N VAL A 415 29.97 18.79 -3.65
CA VAL A 415 29.77 18.22 -5.00
C VAL A 415 28.59 17.25 -5.07
N GLY A 416 27.72 17.23 -4.06
CA GLY A 416 26.53 16.37 -4.03
C GLY A 416 26.81 14.92 -3.64
N MET A 417 27.96 14.64 -3.05
CA MET A 417 28.35 13.33 -2.53
C MET A 417 28.41 13.38 -1.00
N GLN A 418 28.44 12.24 -0.33
CA GLN A 418 28.49 12.14 1.12
C GLN A 418 29.46 11.03 1.50
N VAL A 419 30.29 11.29 2.51
CA VAL A 419 31.18 10.25 3.07
C VAL A 419 30.42 9.56 4.20
N VAL A 420 30.30 8.25 4.11
CA VAL A 420 29.62 7.40 5.10
C VAL A 420 30.61 6.36 5.61
N ARG A 421 30.55 6.01 6.90
CA ARG A 421 31.37 4.92 7.44
C ARG A 421 30.91 3.58 6.85
N ASP A 422 31.84 2.74 6.41
CA ASP A 422 31.51 1.40 5.91
C ASP A 422 31.06 0.51 7.09
N GLY A 423 29.74 0.30 7.20
CA GLY A 423 29.15 -0.59 8.20
C GLY A 423 29.65 -2.04 8.10
N ARG A 424 30.22 -2.46 6.96
CA ARG A 424 30.82 -3.80 6.81
C ARG A 424 32.02 -4.03 7.74
N ALA A 425 32.72 -2.97 8.13
CA ALA A 425 33.91 -3.07 8.98
C ALA A 425 33.60 -3.02 10.49
N ARG A 426 32.38 -2.64 10.90
CA ARG A 426 31.98 -2.51 12.32
C ARG A 426 30.88 -3.46 12.80
N ASP A 427 29.97 -3.93 11.92
CA ASP A 427 28.75 -4.62 12.37
C ASP A 427 28.81 -6.16 12.39
N GLY A 428 30.00 -6.76 12.31
CA GLY A 428 30.16 -8.22 12.33
C GLY A 428 29.74 -8.93 11.05
N ALA A 429 29.52 -10.24 11.14
CA ALA A 429 29.16 -11.10 10.00
C ALA A 429 27.83 -10.67 9.36
N GLY A 430 27.76 -10.75 8.04
CA GLY A 430 26.54 -10.50 7.26
C GLY A 430 25.92 -11.78 6.71
N GLU A 431 24.77 -11.67 6.06
CA GLU A 431 24.08 -12.79 5.40
C GLU A 431 24.98 -13.46 4.34
N ALA A 432 25.83 -12.69 3.67
CA ALA A 432 26.76 -13.18 2.64
C ALA A 432 27.85 -14.13 3.16
N ASP A 433 28.07 -14.19 4.48
CA ASP A 433 29.02 -15.12 5.10
C ASP A 433 28.43 -16.53 5.24
N PHE A 434 27.14 -16.70 4.94
CA PHE A 434 26.41 -17.97 4.99
C PHE A 434 26.09 -18.45 3.58
N THR A 435 26.08 -19.77 3.39
CA THR A 435 25.64 -20.37 2.12
C THR A 435 24.11 -20.29 2.00
N ALA A 436 23.58 -20.28 0.78
CA ALA A 436 22.13 -20.28 0.52
C ALA A 436 21.32 -21.33 1.33
N PRO A 437 21.74 -22.61 1.46
CA PRO A 437 21.02 -23.57 2.30
C PRO A 437 21.13 -23.26 3.80
N GLU A 438 22.21 -22.63 4.26
CA GLU A 438 22.34 -22.19 5.65
C GLU A 438 21.42 -21.00 5.95
N GLN A 439 21.32 -20.05 5.03
CA GLN A 439 20.40 -18.89 5.13
C GLN A 439 18.95 -19.36 5.26
N GLU A 440 18.53 -20.36 4.48
CA GLU A 440 17.18 -20.93 4.55
C GLU A 440 16.89 -21.54 5.95
N VAL A 441 17.86 -22.23 6.53
CA VAL A 441 17.74 -22.82 7.88
C VAL A 441 17.61 -21.72 8.94
N LEU A 442 18.39 -20.64 8.82
CA LEU A 442 18.34 -19.49 9.73
C LEU A 442 16.98 -18.77 9.65
N GLN A 443 16.48 -18.51 8.45
CA GLN A 443 15.17 -17.90 8.22
C GLN A 443 14.02 -18.77 8.74
N ARG A 444 14.09 -20.08 8.46
CA ARG A 444 13.12 -21.05 8.95
C ARG A 444 13.10 -21.13 10.48
N ALA A 445 14.24 -21.00 11.15
CA ALA A 445 14.31 -20.99 12.61
C ALA A 445 13.61 -19.77 13.23
N MET A 446 13.76 -18.58 12.63
CA MET A 446 13.06 -17.36 13.08
C MET A 446 11.54 -17.50 12.96
N MET A 447 11.06 -18.03 11.83
CA MET A 447 9.64 -18.32 11.62
C MET A 447 9.13 -19.40 12.58
N ALA A 448 9.91 -20.48 12.76
CA ALA A 448 9.55 -21.59 13.63
C ALA A 448 9.41 -21.16 15.10
N ALA A 449 10.27 -20.24 15.58
CA ALA A 449 10.18 -19.72 16.93
C ALA A 449 8.85 -19.00 17.21
N GLY A 450 8.40 -18.15 16.27
CA GLY A 450 7.11 -17.46 16.38
C GLY A 450 5.90 -18.39 16.22
N ILE A 451 5.91 -19.25 15.20
CA ILE A 451 4.81 -20.18 14.93
C ILE A 451 4.63 -21.19 16.06
N LEU A 452 5.73 -21.64 16.68
CA LEU A 452 5.68 -22.55 17.82
C LEU A 452 5.00 -21.90 19.04
N ALA A 453 5.22 -20.60 19.27
CA ALA A 453 4.53 -19.84 20.30
C ALA A 453 3.04 -19.67 20.00
N ALA A 454 2.69 -19.31 18.76
CA ALA A 454 1.29 -19.15 18.33
C ALA A 454 0.47 -20.45 18.46
N LEU A 455 1.04 -21.60 18.07
CA LEU A 455 0.36 -22.90 18.18
C LEU A 455 0.15 -23.38 19.63
N ALA A 456 0.72 -22.72 20.64
CA ALA A 456 0.70 -23.20 22.02
C ALA A 456 -0.70 -23.19 22.65
N VAL A 457 -1.58 -22.27 22.23
CA VAL A 457 -2.97 -22.16 22.75
C VAL A 457 -4.01 -22.70 21.75
N GLY A 458 -3.58 -23.14 20.57
CA GLY A 458 -4.47 -23.73 19.58
C GLY A 458 -3.94 -23.67 18.16
N GLY A 459 -4.69 -22.99 17.29
CA GLY A 459 -4.28 -22.70 15.92
C GLY A 459 -3.53 -21.38 15.83
N VAL A 460 -2.88 -21.13 14.69
CA VAL A 460 -2.24 -19.83 14.45
C VAL A 460 -3.30 -18.83 14.01
N ASP A 461 -3.52 -17.80 14.81
CA ASP A 461 -4.45 -16.73 14.50
C ASP A 461 -3.82 -15.68 13.58
N SER A 462 -4.66 -14.91 12.88
CA SER A 462 -4.20 -13.87 11.96
C SER A 462 -3.38 -12.79 12.66
N ASP A 463 -3.71 -12.50 13.91
CA ASP A 463 -3.11 -11.41 14.69
C ASP A 463 -1.73 -11.80 15.22
N GLU A 464 -1.54 -13.06 15.62
CA GLU A 464 -0.25 -13.63 16.01
C GLU A 464 0.71 -13.71 14.81
N MET A 465 0.20 -14.13 13.65
CA MET A 465 0.98 -14.17 12.42
C MET A 465 1.35 -12.77 11.93
N PHE A 466 0.43 -11.80 12.04
CA PHE A 466 0.70 -10.40 11.75
C PHE A 466 1.78 -9.85 12.68
N THR A 467 1.70 -10.15 13.97
CA THR A 467 2.67 -9.74 14.98
C THR A 467 4.06 -10.30 14.68
N LEU A 468 4.16 -11.59 14.34
CA LEU A 468 5.41 -12.22 13.89
C LEU A 468 6.03 -11.49 12.69
N ILE A 469 5.23 -11.26 11.64
CA ILE A 469 5.68 -10.58 10.42
C ILE A 469 6.13 -9.14 10.73
N LYS A 470 5.39 -8.44 11.59
CA LYS A 470 5.71 -7.09 12.03
C LYS A 470 7.04 -7.05 12.78
N THR A 471 7.25 -7.93 13.76
CA THR A 471 8.50 -7.99 14.54
C THR A 471 9.71 -8.30 13.66
N LEU A 472 9.60 -9.25 12.72
CA LEU A 472 10.69 -9.55 11.77
C LEU A 472 10.97 -8.36 10.85
N ARG A 473 9.93 -7.65 10.39
CA ARG A 473 10.10 -6.46 9.54
C ARG A 473 10.73 -5.30 10.31
N GLU A 474 10.31 -5.07 11.55
CA GLU A 474 10.89 -4.04 12.42
C GLU A 474 12.36 -4.32 12.72
N ALA A 475 12.69 -5.59 13.02
CA ALA A 475 14.07 -6.02 13.23
C ALA A 475 14.94 -5.87 11.96
N SER A 476 14.38 -6.02 10.76
CA SER A 476 15.11 -5.82 9.51
C SER A 476 15.67 -4.40 9.32
N VAL A 477 15.05 -3.43 10.00
CA VAL A 477 15.41 -2.01 9.92
C VAL A 477 16.15 -1.55 11.17
N THR A 478 15.68 -1.94 12.35
CA THR A 478 16.09 -1.33 13.63
C THR A 478 17.09 -2.15 14.44
N HIS A 479 17.27 -3.43 14.11
CA HIS A 479 18.08 -4.32 14.95
C HIS A 479 19.56 -3.89 14.94
N PRO A 480 20.26 -3.82 16.09
CA PRO A 480 21.63 -3.31 16.17
C PRO A 480 22.63 -4.18 15.40
N ARG A 481 22.40 -5.50 15.32
CA ARG A 481 23.25 -6.45 14.58
C ARG A 481 22.89 -6.57 13.11
N ARG A 482 23.90 -6.46 12.23
CA ARG A 482 23.75 -6.55 10.78
C ARG A 482 23.27 -7.91 10.30
N LEU A 483 23.77 -9.00 10.89
CA LEU A 483 23.33 -10.36 10.54
C LEU A 483 21.81 -10.51 10.65
N ILE A 484 21.23 -10.07 11.77
CA ILE A 484 19.80 -10.18 12.03
C ILE A 484 19.01 -9.27 11.08
N ARG A 485 19.49 -8.05 10.81
CA ARG A 485 18.85 -7.15 9.83
C ARG A 485 18.78 -7.77 8.43
N GLU A 486 19.90 -8.32 7.94
CA GLU A 486 19.98 -8.90 6.59
C GLU A 486 19.14 -10.19 6.49
N LEU A 487 19.24 -11.10 7.46
CA LEU A 487 18.45 -12.34 7.48
C LEU A 487 16.95 -12.10 7.55
N THR A 488 16.51 -11.11 8.34
CA THR A 488 15.09 -10.77 8.46
C THR A 488 14.55 -10.04 7.22
N ALA A 489 15.38 -9.20 6.57
CA ALA A 489 15.02 -8.55 5.30
C ALA A 489 14.86 -9.55 4.15
N ALA A 490 15.67 -10.62 4.14
CA ALA A 490 15.63 -11.69 3.14
C ALA A 490 14.62 -12.81 3.46
N CYS A 491 14.03 -12.80 4.66
CA CYS A 491 13.14 -13.85 5.13
C CYS A 491 11.91 -14.00 4.23
N THR A 492 11.76 -15.17 3.62
CA THR A 492 10.53 -15.54 2.92
C THR A 492 9.47 -15.91 3.97
N PHE A 493 8.33 -15.22 3.96
CA PHE A 493 7.21 -15.51 4.89
C PHE A 493 6.45 -16.80 4.50
N GLU A 494 7.16 -17.81 4.00
CA GLU A 494 6.60 -19.12 3.71
C GLU A 494 6.52 -19.92 5.01
N THR A 495 5.35 -19.89 5.65
CA THR A 495 5.13 -20.51 6.95
C THR A 495 5.16 -22.04 6.89
N GLY A 496 5.02 -22.64 5.69
CA GLY A 496 4.95 -24.09 5.49
C GLY A 496 3.74 -24.76 6.19
N LEU A 497 2.85 -23.97 6.77
CA LEU A 497 1.73 -24.42 7.59
C LEU A 497 0.67 -25.06 6.70
N ARG A 498 0.32 -26.31 6.99
CA ARG A 498 -0.87 -26.97 6.43
C ARG A 498 -2.08 -26.62 7.31
N PRO A 499 -3.27 -26.42 6.72
CA PRO A 499 -4.48 -26.18 7.51
C PRO A 499 -4.70 -27.29 8.55
N GLY A 500 -4.83 -26.92 9.83
CA GLY A 500 -5.13 -27.85 10.92
C GLY A 500 -3.93 -28.52 11.60
N ILE A 501 -2.70 -28.04 11.41
CA ILE A 501 -1.53 -28.54 12.14
C ILE A 501 -1.67 -28.27 13.66
N LYS A 502 -1.25 -29.23 14.49
CA LYS A 502 -1.27 -29.10 15.95
C LYS A 502 0.13 -28.85 16.50
N TYR A 503 0.21 -28.23 17.66
CA TYR A 503 1.46 -27.99 18.39
C TYR A 503 2.36 -29.24 18.46
N ALA A 504 1.80 -30.39 18.83
CA ALA A 504 2.55 -31.65 18.98
C ALA A 504 3.23 -32.13 17.68
N ASP A 505 2.63 -31.86 16.52
CA ASP A 505 3.15 -32.28 15.22
C ASP A 505 4.23 -31.29 14.70
N TYR A 506 4.20 -30.05 15.18
CA TYR A 506 5.11 -28.98 14.75
C TYR A 506 6.29 -28.77 15.71
N GLN A 507 6.16 -29.16 16.98
CA GLN A 507 7.17 -28.91 18.01
C GLN A 507 8.54 -29.50 17.67
N VAL A 508 8.60 -30.79 17.34
CA VAL A 508 9.86 -31.49 17.04
C VAL A 508 10.61 -30.86 15.85
N PRO A 509 10.00 -30.68 14.65
CA PRO A 509 10.70 -30.09 13.52
C PRO A 509 11.03 -28.60 13.71
N ALA A 510 10.27 -27.86 14.53
CA ALA A 510 10.57 -26.47 14.86
C ALA A 510 11.81 -26.35 15.75
N LEU A 511 11.88 -27.15 16.81
CA LEU A 511 13.02 -27.14 17.73
C LEU A 511 14.31 -27.65 17.05
N GLU A 512 14.20 -28.62 16.13
CA GLU A 512 15.34 -29.09 15.33
C GLU A 512 15.88 -27.99 14.40
N ALA A 513 14.99 -27.22 13.77
CA ALA A 513 15.40 -26.07 12.94
C ALA A 513 16.11 -25.00 13.78
N ILE A 514 15.60 -24.71 14.98
CA ILE A 514 16.22 -23.75 15.92
C ILE A 514 17.61 -24.22 16.37
N ARG A 515 17.76 -25.50 16.74
CA ARG A 515 19.06 -26.10 17.13
C ARG A 515 20.06 -26.04 15.97
N SER A 516 19.61 -26.37 14.76
CA SER A 516 20.43 -26.35 13.55
C SER A 516 20.91 -24.95 13.19
N ALA A 517 20.01 -23.95 13.27
CA ALA A 517 20.34 -22.55 13.07
C ALA A 517 21.36 -22.05 14.10
N ALA A 518 21.16 -22.33 15.39
CA ALA A 518 22.11 -21.97 16.43
C ALA A 518 23.49 -22.62 16.22
N ALA A 519 23.55 -23.86 15.75
CA ALA A 519 24.81 -24.54 15.43
C ALA A 519 25.53 -23.92 14.21
N ILE A 520 24.77 -23.51 13.19
CA ILE A 520 25.30 -22.80 12.02
C ILE A 520 25.92 -21.46 12.43
N VAL A 521 25.20 -20.64 13.21
CA VAL A 521 25.73 -19.36 13.70
C VAL A 521 26.93 -19.58 14.61
N ALA A 522 26.92 -20.59 15.49
CA ALA A 522 28.06 -20.90 16.35
C ALA A 522 29.32 -21.26 15.57
N ARG A 523 29.18 -21.92 14.41
CA ARG A 523 30.31 -22.31 13.55
C ARG A 523 30.84 -21.14 12.73
N THR A 524 29.94 -20.35 12.12
CA THR A 524 30.31 -19.34 11.12
C THR A 524 30.53 -17.96 11.74
N ALA A 525 29.73 -17.59 12.74
CA ALA A 525 29.73 -16.27 13.38
C ALA A 525 29.54 -16.36 14.91
N PRO A 526 30.53 -16.89 15.67
CA PRO A 526 30.38 -17.15 17.11
C PRO A 526 30.11 -15.87 17.93
N ALA A 527 30.56 -14.71 17.46
CA ALA A 527 30.33 -13.41 18.11
C ALA A 527 28.87 -12.92 18.02
N GLU A 528 28.09 -13.41 17.06
CA GLU A 528 26.69 -13.03 16.84
C GLU A 528 25.70 -14.02 17.50
N LEU A 529 26.20 -15.17 17.98
CA LEU A 529 25.39 -16.24 18.56
C LEU A 529 24.55 -15.80 19.78
N PRO A 530 25.05 -15.01 20.74
CA PRO A 530 24.25 -14.59 21.89
C PRO A 530 23.01 -13.79 21.47
N ASP A 531 23.20 -12.80 20.62
CA ASP A 531 22.15 -11.88 20.17
C ASP A 531 21.15 -12.60 19.25
N PHE A 532 21.62 -13.54 18.40
CA PHE A 532 20.73 -14.38 17.60
C PHE A 532 19.83 -15.28 18.47
N ARG A 533 20.37 -15.85 19.55
CA ARG A 533 19.57 -16.67 20.49
C ARG A 533 18.53 -15.84 21.22
N GLU A 534 18.91 -14.64 21.66
CA GLU A 534 18.02 -13.71 22.33
C GLU A 534 16.87 -13.28 21.40
N PHE A 535 17.20 -12.97 20.15
CA PHE A 535 16.23 -12.59 19.13
C PHE A 535 15.20 -13.71 18.84
N LEU A 536 15.60 -14.98 18.78
CA LEU A 536 14.65 -16.10 18.63
C LEU A 536 13.67 -16.21 19.81
N VAL A 537 14.14 -15.94 21.03
CA VAL A 537 13.29 -15.94 22.24
C VAL A 537 12.38 -14.71 22.24
N GLU A 538 12.87 -13.56 21.81
CA GLU A 538 12.09 -12.33 21.66
C GLU A 538 10.92 -12.53 20.70
N ILE A 539 11.17 -13.09 19.51
CA ILE A 539 10.12 -13.42 18.53
C ILE A 539 9.02 -14.28 19.17
N ALA A 540 9.40 -15.38 19.84
CA ALA A 540 8.44 -16.26 20.50
C ALA A 540 7.65 -15.54 21.62
N THR A 541 8.30 -14.63 22.33
CA THR A 541 7.70 -13.86 23.42
C THR A 541 6.69 -12.85 22.90
N VAL A 542 7.05 -12.08 21.89
CA VAL A 542 6.19 -11.05 21.30
C VAL A 542 4.95 -11.67 20.63
N VAL A 543 5.12 -12.82 19.97
CA VAL A 543 3.98 -13.55 19.38
C VAL A 543 3.05 -14.09 20.45
N ALA A 544 3.58 -14.67 21.54
CA ALA A 544 2.75 -15.13 22.66
C ALA A 544 2.01 -13.98 23.38
N ASP A 545 2.59 -12.77 23.39
CA ASP A 545 1.98 -11.61 24.03
C ASP A 545 0.93 -10.92 23.12
N ALA A 546 0.86 -11.25 21.83
CA ALA A 546 -0.15 -10.71 20.90
C ALA A 546 -1.60 -11.00 21.37
N ASN A 547 -1.82 -12.13 22.04
CA ASN A 547 -3.11 -12.51 22.62
C ASN A 547 -3.57 -11.58 23.77
N GLN A 548 -2.67 -10.72 24.30
CA GLN A 548 -3.00 -9.76 25.34
C GLN A 548 -3.65 -8.47 24.79
N GLU A 549 -3.42 -8.14 23.51
CA GLU A 549 -3.86 -6.87 22.89
C GLU A 549 -5.26 -6.95 22.25
N GLY A 550 -5.81 -8.16 22.06
CA GLY A 550 -7.08 -8.40 21.34
C GLY A 550 -8.39 -8.01 22.06
N GLY A 551 -8.32 -7.32 23.20
CA GLY A 551 -9.52 -6.88 23.93
C GLY A 551 -10.13 -5.61 23.32
N PHE A 552 -11.33 -5.69 22.74
CA PHE A 552 -12.12 -4.51 22.38
C PHE A 552 -12.23 -3.58 23.60
N LEU A 553 -11.64 -2.37 23.52
CA LEU A 553 -11.60 -1.37 24.61
C LEU A 553 -10.91 -1.82 25.92
N GLY A 554 -9.94 -2.74 25.86
CA GLY A 554 -9.15 -3.14 27.04
C GLY A 554 -9.88 -4.06 28.03
N LEU A 555 -11.07 -4.57 27.67
CA LEU A 555 -11.80 -5.59 28.41
C LEU A 555 -11.54 -6.95 27.76
N GLY A 556 -10.50 -7.66 28.23
CA GLY A 556 -10.23 -9.04 27.76
C GLY A 556 -8.79 -9.53 27.81
N ALA A 557 -7.81 -8.72 28.24
CA ALA A 557 -6.41 -9.14 28.32
C ALA A 557 -6.25 -10.39 29.20
N GLN A 558 -5.99 -11.55 28.60
CA GLN A 558 -5.64 -12.77 29.32
C GLN A 558 -4.13 -12.78 29.58
N ARG A 559 -3.70 -13.12 30.80
CA ARG A 559 -2.27 -13.31 31.09
C ARG A 559 -1.74 -14.50 30.29
N ARG A 560 -0.46 -14.44 29.93
CA ARG A 560 0.30 -15.54 29.31
C ARG A 560 -0.07 -16.88 29.92
N THR A 561 -0.46 -17.81 29.06
CA THR A 561 -0.87 -19.14 29.47
C THR A 561 0.36 -19.99 29.88
N PRO A 562 0.16 -21.04 30.71
CA PRO A 562 1.22 -22.00 30.99
C PRO A 562 1.77 -22.68 29.73
N ALA A 563 0.94 -22.84 28.69
CA ALA A 563 1.33 -23.46 27.42
C ALA A 563 2.25 -22.56 26.58
N GLU A 564 1.93 -21.27 26.45
CA GLU A 564 2.82 -20.28 25.80
C GLU A 564 4.15 -20.15 26.52
N THR A 565 4.12 -20.15 27.87
CA THR A 565 5.33 -20.08 28.68
C THR A 565 6.22 -21.31 28.43
N ALA A 566 5.63 -22.50 28.37
CA ALA A 566 6.35 -23.73 28.05
C ALA A 566 6.92 -23.72 26.61
N ALA A 567 6.23 -23.13 25.64
CA ALA A 567 6.72 -22.99 24.27
C ALA A 567 7.93 -22.04 24.18
N ILE A 568 7.87 -20.88 24.85
CA ILE A 568 9.00 -19.94 24.92
C ILE A 568 10.22 -20.60 25.60
N ASP A 569 9.99 -21.33 26.69
CA ASP A 569 11.07 -22.05 27.38
C ASP A 569 11.66 -23.16 26.50
N ALA A 570 10.86 -23.85 25.69
CA ALA A 570 11.33 -24.83 24.72
C ALA A 570 12.20 -24.18 23.62
N VAL A 571 11.80 -23.02 23.09
CA VAL A 571 12.61 -22.24 22.14
C VAL A 571 13.94 -21.82 22.78
N ARG A 572 13.91 -21.33 24.02
CA ARG A 572 15.11 -20.93 24.76
C ARG A 572 16.09 -22.08 24.96
N LYS A 573 15.59 -23.27 25.35
CA LYS A 573 16.41 -24.48 25.50
C LYS A 573 17.01 -24.94 24.18
N ALA A 574 16.20 -24.99 23.12
CA ALA A 574 16.65 -25.37 21.78
C ALA A 574 17.72 -24.42 21.23
N ALA A 575 17.56 -23.10 21.42
CA ALA A 575 18.55 -22.11 20.99
C ALA A 575 19.89 -22.27 21.72
N ARG A 576 19.88 -22.79 22.96
CA ARG A 576 21.07 -23.05 23.79
C ARG A 576 21.67 -24.45 23.60
N ASN A 577 21.03 -25.34 22.85
CA ASN A 577 21.35 -26.78 22.81
C ASN A 577 21.31 -27.44 24.20
N GLU A 578 20.37 -27.02 25.05
CA GLU A 578 20.07 -27.69 26.32
C GLU A 578 18.89 -28.64 26.11
N ASP A 579 18.99 -29.89 26.56
CA ASP A 579 17.92 -30.89 26.47
C ASP A 579 16.82 -30.72 27.53
#